data_AF-A0A838WNN8-F1
#
_entry.id   AF-A0A838WNN8-F1
#
_cell.length_a   1.000
_cell.length_b   1.000
_cell.length_c   1.000
_cell.angle_alpha   90.00
_cell.angle_beta   90.00
_cell.angle_gamma   90.00
#
_symmetry.space_group_name_H-M   'P 1'
#
loop_
_entity.id
_entity.type
_entity.pdbx_description
1 polymer ?
#
loop_
_entity_poly.entity_id
_entity_poly.type
_entity_poly.pdbx_seq_one_letter_code
_entity_poly.pdbx_strand_id
1 'polypeptide(L)'
;NSSDYEVVKEILTEFELIVDSYEQPIDRPGEYQEQKKYYSGKKACHTRKSQLIVLPNGKDIVDVVAGKPGPKSDVNLFRETRNIF
;
A
#
# COMPACT_ATOMS: atom_id res chain seq x y z
N ASN A 1 13.34 19.46 -6.02
CA ASN A 1 13.12 20.90 -5.78
C ASN A 1 11.96 20.99 -4.80
N SER A 2 12.10 21.65 -3.64
CA SER A 2 11.01 21.70 -2.66
C SER A 2 9.76 22.40 -3.21
N SER A 3 9.95 23.34 -4.13
CA SER A 3 8.85 24.08 -4.78
C SER A 3 7.97 23.19 -5.66
N ASP A 4 8.56 22.30 -6.45
CA ASP A 4 7.80 21.46 -7.40
C ASP A 4 6.90 20.46 -6.66
N TYR A 5 7.36 19.97 -5.51
CA TYR A 5 6.62 19.01 -4.69
C TYR A 5 5.35 19.61 -4.09
N GLU A 6 5.43 20.83 -3.56
CA GLU A 6 4.26 21.54 -3.01
C GLU A 6 3.24 21.86 -4.11
N VAL A 7 3.70 22.28 -5.29
CA VAL A 7 2.82 22.52 -6.46
C VAL A 7 2.10 21.24 -6.87
N VAL A 8 2.80 20.10 -6.92
CA VAL A 8 2.17 18.80 -7.23
C VAL A 8 1.13 18.43 -6.17
N LYS A 9 1.42 18.63 -4.88
CA LYS A 9 0.44 18.39 -3.81
C LYS A 9 -0.81 19.23 -3.97
N GLU A 10 -0.65 20.52 -4.25
CA GLU A 10 -1.77 21.44 -4.44
C GLU A 10 -2.63 21.00 -5.63
N ILE A 11 -2.02 20.71 -6.78
CA ILE A 11 -2.73 20.21 -7.97
C ILE A 11 -3.48 18.91 -7.66
N LEU A 12 -2.87 17.97 -6.92
CA LEU A 12 -3.50 16.68 -6.59
C LEU A 12 -4.78 16.83 -5.74
N THR A 13 -4.98 17.95 -5.03
CA THR A 13 -6.24 18.21 -4.32
C THR A 13 -7.43 18.43 -5.25
N GLU A 14 -7.19 18.75 -6.52
CA GLU A 14 -8.22 18.92 -7.55
C GLU A 14 -8.64 17.58 -8.19
N PHE A 15 -7.92 16.50 -7.92
CA PHE A 15 -8.16 15.18 -8.50
C PHE A 15 -8.81 14.23 -7.50
N GLU A 16 -9.67 13.35 -8.02
CA GLU A 16 -10.06 12.14 -7.29
C GLU A 16 -8.86 11.19 -7.23
N LEU A 17 -8.55 10.66 -6.06
CA LEU A 17 -7.50 9.66 -5.86
C LEU A 17 -8.12 8.33 -5.49
N ILE A 18 -7.76 7.28 -6.24
CA ILE A 18 -8.21 5.92 -5.96
C ILE A 18 -7.14 5.26 -5.09
N VAL A 19 -7.53 4.84 -3.89
CA VAL A 19 -6.68 4.07 -2.98
C VAL A 19 -7.11 2.62 -3.03
N ASP A 20 -6.19 1.74 -3.44
CA ASP A 20 -6.43 0.30 -3.43
C ASP A 20 -5.28 -0.45 -2.75
N SER A 21 -5.59 -1.62 -2.19
CA SER A 21 -4.59 -2.47 -1.57
C SER A 21 -4.81 -3.93 -1.92
N TYR A 22 -3.69 -4.64 -2.10
CA TYR A 22 -3.70 -6.03 -2.55
C TYR A 22 -2.67 -6.87 -1.79
N GLU A 23 -2.91 -8.18 -1.77
CA GLU A 23 -2.01 -9.17 -1.19
C GLU A 23 -1.34 -9.98 -2.28
N GLN A 24 -0.01 -10.03 -2.27
CA GLN A 24 0.79 -10.86 -3.16
C GLN A 24 1.36 -12.07 -2.39
N PRO A 25 1.17 -13.30 -2.88
CA PRO A 25 1.81 -14.48 -2.32
C PRO A 25 3.34 -14.36 -2.32
N ILE A 26 3.96 -14.90 -1.27
CA ILE A 26 5.40 -15.05 -1.14
C ILE A 26 5.73 -16.49 -0.73
N ASP A 27 6.98 -16.89 -0.93
CA ASP A 27 7.48 -18.14 -0.38
C ASP A 27 7.35 -18.15 1.15
N ARG A 28 7.08 -19.34 1.70
CA ARG A 28 7.00 -19.54 3.15
C ARG A 28 8.34 -19.15 3.77
N PRO A 29 8.38 -18.15 4.67
CA PRO A 29 9.61 -17.79 5.37
C PRO A 29 10.18 -18.99 6.15
N GLY A 30 11.50 -19.11 6.26
CA GLY A 30 12.12 -20.19 7.05
C GLY A 30 11.81 -20.08 8.54
N GLU A 31 11.97 -18.88 9.09
CA GLU A 31 11.78 -18.60 10.51
C GLU A 31 10.30 -18.60 10.93
N TYR A 32 9.96 -19.37 11.97
CA TYR A 32 8.60 -19.55 12.44
C TYR A 32 7.90 -18.23 12.84
N GLN A 33 8.65 -17.29 13.43
CA GLN A 33 8.10 -15.98 13.80
C GLN A 33 7.74 -15.14 12.58
N GLU A 34 8.56 -15.17 11.52
CA GLU A 34 8.24 -14.48 10.26
C GLU A 34 7.11 -15.20 9.51
N GLN A 35 7.01 -16.54 9.57
CA GLN A 35 5.86 -17.26 9.02
C GLN A 35 4.54 -16.74 9.60
N LYS A 36 4.42 -16.68 10.94
CA LYS A 36 3.23 -16.15 11.62
C LYS A 36 2.89 -14.73 11.18
N LYS A 37 3.90 -13.89 11.02
CA LYS A 37 3.74 -12.48 10.63
C LYS A 37 3.16 -12.31 9.23
N TYR A 38 3.56 -13.15 8.27
CA TYR A 38 3.09 -13.04 6.88
C TYR A 38 1.93 -13.98 6.52
N TYR A 39 1.54 -14.90 7.39
CA TYR A 39 0.46 -15.84 7.11
C TYR A 39 -0.92 -15.16 7.09
N SER A 40 -1.50 -14.99 5.90
CA SER A 40 -2.84 -14.42 5.70
C SER A 40 -3.91 -15.50 5.83
N GLY A 41 -4.73 -15.40 6.87
CA GLY A 41 -5.85 -16.33 7.09
C GLY A 41 -6.89 -16.29 5.97
N LYS A 42 -7.09 -15.13 5.33
CA LYS A 42 -8.04 -14.97 4.21
C LYS A 42 -7.53 -15.64 2.93
N LYS A 43 -6.23 -15.58 2.67
CA LYS A 43 -5.60 -16.18 1.47
C LYS A 43 -5.10 -17.61 1.70
N ALA A 44 -5.08 -18.06 2.95
CA ALA A 44 -4.55 -19.35 3.38
C ALA A 44 -3.08 -19.60 2.94
N CYS A 45 -2.29 -18.53 2.81
CA CYS A 45 -0.89 -18.59 2.42
C CYS A 45 -0.10 -17.39 2.99
N HIS A 46 1.23 -17.38 2.82
CA HIS A 46 2.06 -16.25 3.23
C HIS A 46 1.99 -15.17 2.16
N THR A 47 1.63 -13.95 2.57
CA THR A 47 1.45 -12.83 1.64
C THR A 47 2.15 -11.58 2.16
N ARG A 48 2.48 -10.68 1.22
CA ARG A 48 2.78 -9.28 1.51
C ARG A 48 1.63 -8.42 1.02
N LYS A 49 1.32 -7.38 1.79
CA LYS A 49 0.34 -6.38 1.42
C LYS A 49 1.02 -5.14 0.88
N SER A 50 0.45 -4.63 -0.21
CA SER A 50 0.85 -3.38 -0.84
C SER A 50 -0.37 -2.48 -1.01
N GLN A 51 -0.16 -1.16 -1.04
CA GLN A 51 -1.16 -0.14 -1.34
C GLN A 51 -0.67 0.71 -2.50
N LEU A 52 -1.59 1.07 -3.39
CA LEU A 52 -1.37 1.99 -4.49
C LEU A 52 -2.36 3.15 -4.38
N ILE A 53 -1.87 4.35 -4.65
CA ILE A 53 -2.71 5.52 -4.88
C ILE A 53 -2.54 5.91 -6.34
N VAL A 54 -3.63 5.92 -7.09
CA VAL A 54 -3.60 6.15 -8.55
C VAL A 54 -4.62 7.21 -8.96
N LEU A 55 -4.34 7.87 -10.07
CA LEU A 55 -5.32 8.70 -10.75
C LEU A 55 -6.35 7.83 -11.49
N PRO A 56 -7.58 8.32 -11.69
CA PRO A 56 -8.62 7.63 -12.43
C PRO A 56 -8.16 7.19 -13.81
N ASN A 57 -8.73 6.08 -14.29
CA ASN A 57 -8.38 5.44 -15.56
C ASN A 57 -6.92 4.98 -15.67
N GLY A 58 -6.22 4.83 -14.53
CA GLY A 58 -4.82 4.40 -14.50
C GLY A 58 -3.87 5.40 -15.14
N LYS A 59 -4.23 6.69 -15.12
CA LYS A 59 -3.47 7.76 -15.77
C LYS A 59 -2.06 7.91 -15.20
N ASP A 60 -1.92 7.78 -13.88
CA ASP A 60 -0.63 7.81 -13.20
C ASP A 60 -0.68 7.15 -11.82
N ILE A 61 0.50 6.84 -11.28
CA ILE A 61 0.70 6.35 -9.92
C ILE A 61 1.20 7.51 -9.05
N VAL A 62 0.44 7.84 -8.02
CA VAL A 62 0.74 8.95 -7.10
C VAL A 62 1.62 8.48 -5.94
N ASP A 63 1.31 7.33 -5.36
CA ASP A 63 2.09 6.77 -4.24
C ASP A 63 2.01 5.24 -4.20
N VAL A 64 3.06 4.62 -3.65
CA VAL A 64 3.20 3.17 -3.51
C VAL A 64 3.76 2.82 -2.14
N VAL A 65 3.03 1.98 -1.41
CA VAL A 65 3.53 1.35 -0.19
C VAL A 65 3.61 -0.14 -0.40
N ALA A 66 4.83 -0.69 -0.41
CA ALA A 66 5.06 -2.11 -0.65
C ALA A 66 5.65 -2.82 0.58
N GLY A 67 5.38 -4.13 0.67
CA GLY A 67 6.10 -5.02 1.57
C GLY A 67 5.62 -5.04 3.03
N LYS A 68 4.40 -4.58 3.31
CA LYS A 68 3.80 -4.75 4.64
C LYS A 68 3.39 -6.22 4.84
N PRO A 69 3.26 -6.69 6.10
CA PRO A 69 2.73 -8.03 6.36
C PRO A 69 1.35 -8.22 5.73
N GLY A 70 1.17 -9.34 5.04
CA GLY A 70 -0.09 -9.72 4.37
C GLY A 70 -1.36 -9.56 5.20
N PRO A 71 -1.38 -10.05 6.46
CA PRO A 71 -2.57 -10.00 7.32
C PRO A 71 -3.01 -8.59 7.73
N LYS A 72 -2.22 -7.56 7.43
CA LYS A 72 -2.55 -6.18 7.78
C LYS A 72 -3.87 -5.77 7.13
N SER A 73 -4.75 -5.11 7.89
CA SER A 73 -6.02 -4.62 7.32
C SER A 73 -5.80 -3.40 6.44
N ASP A 74 -6.63 -3.29 5.40
CA ASP A 74 -6.56 -2.22 4.41
C ASP A 74 -6.74 -0.85 5.08
N VAL A 75 -7.69 -0.74 6.02
CA VAL A 75 -7.94 0.49 6.78
C VAL A 75 -6.76 0.90 7.67
N ASN A 76 -6.07 -0.04 8.29
CA ASN A 76 -4.90 0.30 9.13
C ASN A 76 -3.72 0.71 8.26
N LEU A 77 -3.52 0.04 7.13
CA LEU A 77 -2.52 0.45 6.14
C LEU A 77 -2.80 1.87 5.66
N PHE A 78 -4.04 2.16 5.25
CA PHE A 78 -4.42 3.49 4.79
C PHE A 78 -4.23 4.57 5.87
N ARG A 79 -4.62 4.31 7.12
CA ARG A 79 -4.47 5.27 8.23
C ARG A 79 -3.01 5.62 8.52
N GLU A 80 -2.10 4.65 8.43
CA GLU A 80 -0.67 4.90 8.60
C GLU A 80 -0.08 5.71 7.46
N THR A 81 -0.57 5.53 6.24
CA THR A 81 -0.02 6.18 5.05
C THR A 81 -0.66 7.53 4.77
N ARG A 82 -1.89 7.77 5.23
CA ARG A 82 -2.66 8.99 4.93
C ARG A 82 -1.94 10.27 5.35
N ASN A 83 -1.13 10.22 6.41
CA ASN A 83 -0.42 11.41 6.92
C ASN A 83 0.99 11.57 6.32
N ILE A 84 1.42 10.62 5.49
CA ILE A 84 2.70 10.70 4.77
C ILE A 84 2.52 11.58 3.52
N PHE A 85 1.27 11.71 3.04
CA PHE A 85 0.90 12.55 1.91
C PHE A 85 0.18 13.82 2.38
#